data_AF-F2UG44-F1
#
_entry.id   AF-F2UG44-F1
#
_cell.length_a   1.000
_cell.length_b   1.000
_cell.length_c   1.000
_cell.angle_alpha   90.00
_cell.angle_beta   90.00
_cell.angle_gamma   90.00
#
_symmetry.space_group_name_H-M   'P 1'
#
loop_
_entity.id
_entity.type
_entity.pdbx_description
1 polymer ?
#
loop_
_entity_poly.entity_id
_entity_poly.type
_entity_poly.pdbx_seq_one_letter_code
_entity_poly.pdbx_strand_id
1 'polypeptide(L)'
;MMFSIASACKSSAQRRAACLLVDGITASARACVRAQTSATARMPTACRHTSAAAAMVAPTALRRMHTAAALGQQSQPAVEEPHVQPSQDRQQQQQQQQQEQKAQPAKPSNKAGPPSLALKGKKMVFLGSGKMAEAMMGGMLNSGAVEATQVTACDPNATRRTFLSDRFHISATANNADAAKGADILILAVKPQTMASVFDGIRDTISKECLVVSIAAGFTIGQIREGLGVERVVRAMPNTPALINQSITSWTFTPEVTTEQRRQAKEFLSTFGEEVLLSDERMLDMATALSGSGPAMCQLMFEAMIDAGVHMGFPRDTSRKLTLHTVRGSVNLALASGEHPSVLKNDITSPGGTTAAALYELERGGMRTVISDAVWAAYRRSRELGGLDSRVGPGRSHVTPHLQLPRELVDNLQQATEAISAVTEEIAHKQSD
;
A
#
# COMPACT_ATOMS: atom_id res chain seq x y z
N MET A 1 -4.81 -15.08 15.39
CA MET A 1 -3.44 -15.62 15.59
C MET A 1 -3.25 -16.30 16.96
N MET A 2 -3.80 -15.75 18.06
CA MET A 2 -3.56 -16.27 19.44
C MET A 2 -4.20 -17.64 19.77
N PHE A 3 -5.30 -18.03 19.13
CA PHE A 3 -5.90 -19.37 19.33
C PHE A 3 -5.18 -20.49 18.55
N SER A 4 -4.46 -20.17 17.46
CA SER A 4 -3.70 -21.17 16.68
C SER A 4 -2.45 -21.67 17.40
N ILE A 5 -1.82 -20.83 18.23
CA ILE A 5 -0.59 -21.20 18.95
C ILE A 5 -0.91 -22.17 20.12
N ALA A 6 -2.05 -21.97 20.79
CA ALA A 6 -2.49 -22.87 21.87
C ALA A 6 -2.99 -24.24 21.35
N SER A 7 -3.55 -24.26 20.14
CA SER A 7 -4.00 -25.47 19.44
C SER A 7 -2.84 -26.35 18.94
N ALA A 8 -1.69 -25.75 18.61
CA ALA A 8 -0.51 -26.46 18.10
C ALA A 8 0.42 -27.05 19.19
N CYS A 9 0.20 -26.73 20.47
CA CYS A 9 1.08 -27.18 21.56
C CYS A 9 0.67 -28.56 22.10
N LYS A 10 1.54 -29.58 21.94
CA LYS A 10 1.26 -30.96 22.35
C LYS A 10 1.51 -31.26 23.84
N SER A 11 2.25 -30.41 24.57
CA SER A 11 2.55 -30.61 26.00
C SER A 11 2.13 -29.46 26.91
N SER A 12 1.89 -29.75 28.19
CA SER A 12 1.52 -28.77 29.22
C SER A 12 2.62 -27.74 29.52
N ALA A 13 3.90 -28.12 29.34
CA ALA A 13 5.05 -27.23 29.48
C ALA A 13 5.11 -26.17 28.36
N GLN A 14 4.80 -26.56 27.11
CA GLN A 14 4.75 -25.63 25.97
C GLN A 14 3.61 -24.61 26.10
N ARG A 15 2.47 -25.01 26.66
CA ARG A 15 1.37 -24.08 26.94
C ARG A 15 1.73 -23.06 28.02
N ARG A 16 2.44 -23.47 29.08
CA ARG A 16 2.94 -22.55 30.12
C ARG A 16 3.99 -21.57 29.57
N ALA A 17 4.90 -22.03 28.72
CA ALA A 17 5.89 -21.16 28.08
C ALA A 17 5.22 -20.13 27.13
N ALA A 18 4.21 -20.55 26.37
CA ALA A 18 3.45 -19.66 25.49
C ALA A 18 2.64 -18.61 26.29
N CYS A 19 2.01 -18.98 27.41
CA CYS A 19 1.35 -18.02 28.29
C CYS A 19 2.32 -17.00 28.90
N LEU A 20 3.48 -17.43 29.39
CA LEU A 20 4.50 -16.54 29.97
C LEU A 20 5.07 -15.56 28.93
N LEU A 21 5.22 -15.98 27.67
CA LEU A 21 5.61 -15.12 26.56
C LEU A 21 4.55 -14.07 26.23
N VAL A 22 3.27 -14.45 26.24
CA VAL A 22 2.15 -13.55 25.98
C VAL A 22 1.99 -12.51 27.10
N ASP A 23 2.15 -12.93 28.36
CA ASP A 23 2.13 -12.04 29.52
C ASP A 23 3.32 -11.07 29.51
N GLY A 24 4.50 -11.52 29.06
CA GLY A 24 5.67 -10.66 28.88
C GLY A 24 5.49 -9.60 27.78
N ILE A 25 4.90 -9.97 26.64
CA ILE A 25 4.64 -9.07 25.52
C ILE A 25 3.58 -8.02 25.89
N THR A 26 2.51 -8.43 26.57
CA THR A 26 1.45 -7.51 27.03
C THR A 26 1.91 -6.61 28.16
N ALA A 27 2.77 -7.09 29.07
CA ALA A 27 3.40 -6.27 30.10
C ALA A 27 4.36 -5.22 29.49
N SER A 28 5.15 -5.60 28.49
CA SER A 28 6.07 -4.69 27.77
C SER A 28 5.30 -3.62 26.97
N ALA A 29 4.21 -4.00 26.30
CA ALA A 29 3.33 -3.06 25.60
C ALA A 29 2.65 -2.07 26.56
N ARG A 30 2.17 -2.52 27.73
CA ARG A 30 1.60 -1.64 28.77
C ARG A 30 2.65 -0.73 29.41
N ALA A 31 3.87 -1.21 29.61
CA ALA A 31 4.99 -0.42 30.12
C ALA A 31 5.40 0.68 29.12
N CYS A 32 5.41 0.37 27.82
CA CYS A 32 5.71 1.32 26.76
C CYS A 32 4.64 2.45 26.67
N VAL A 33 3.36 2.10 26.77
CA VAL A 33 2.25 3.07 26.80
C VAL A 33 2.26 3.93 28.08
N ARG A 34 2.64 3.37 29.24
CA ARG A 34 2.83 4.13 30.49
C ARG A 34 4.04 5.06 30.44
N ALA A 35 5.14 4.64 29.82
CA ALA A 35 6.32 5.50 29.64
C ALA A 35 6.01 6.70 28.73
N GLN A 36 5.23 6.49 27.67
CA GLN A 36 4.83 7.55 26.74
C GLN A 36 3.82 8.54 27.34
N THR A 37 2.92 8.10 28.23
CA THR A 37 1.98 8.99 28.94
C THR A 37 2.62 9.75 30.10
N SER A 38 3.75 9.26 30.64
CA SER A 38 4.51 9.98 31.67
C SER A 38 5.40 11.12 31.14
N ALA A 39 5.69 11.13 29.83
CA ALA A 39 6.55 12.12 29.19
C ALA A 39 5.82 13.40 28.74
N THR A 40 4.48 13.42 28.75
CA THR A 40 3.67 14.59 28.34
C THR A 40 3.10 15.40 29.51
N ALA A 41 3.45 15.07 30.76
CA ALA A 41 3.06 15.83 31.95
C ALA A 41 4.20 16.69 32.51
N ARG A 42 4.64 17.71 31.75
CA ARG A 42 5.39 18.86 32.29
C ARG A 42 4.91 20.14 31.61
N MET A 43 3.91 20.78 32.21
CA MET A 43 3.68 22.22 32.03
C MET A 43 4.46 23.00 33.10
N PRO A 44 4.99 24.19 32.80
CA PRO A 44 5.26 25.20 33.81
C PRO A 44 4.04 26.09 34.04
N THR A 45 3.93 26.46 35.31
CA THR A 45 2.94 27.29 36.02
C THR A 45 2.91 28.78 35.64
N ALA A 46 1.71 29.36 35.60
CA ALA A 46 1.29 30.68 36.11
C ALA A 46 -0.17 30.90 35.64
N CYS A 47 -1.18 31.28 36.41
CA CYS A 47 -1.22 32.27 37.47
C CYS A 47 -2.36 31.94 38.45
N ARG A 48 -2.16 32.32 39.72
CA ARG A 48 -3.09 32.21 40.84
C ARG A 48 -4.25 33.19 40.67
N HIS A 49 -5.43 32.84 41.17
CA HIS A 49 -6.08 33.57 42.26
C HIS A 49 -7.36 32.84 42.75
N THR A 50 -7.32 32.47 44.05
CA THR A 50 -8.39 32.59 45.08
C THR A 50 -9.81 32.15 44.70
N SER A 51 -10.55 31.30 45.41
CA SER A 51 -10.76 31.12 46.86
C SER A 51 -11.78 29.96 46.99
N ALA A 52 -11.45 28.86 47.68
CA ALA A 52 -11.95 28.46 49.00
C ALA A 52 -13.43 28.00 49.12
N ALA A 53 -13.60 26.92 49.91
CA ALA A 53 -14.81 26.31 50.48
C ALA A 53 -15.69 25.49 49.50
N ALA A 54 -15.73 24.15 49.53
CA ALA A 54 -16.14 23.23 50.60
C ALA A 54 -17.58 23.44 51.09
N ALA A 55 -18.52 22.58 50.65
CA ALA A 55 -19.43 21.82 51.53
C ALA A 55 -20.47 21.03 50.72
N MET A 56 -20.59 19.75 51.06
CA MET A 56 -21.69 18.85 50.73
C MET A 56 -22.98 19.29 51.43
N VAL A 57 -24.15 19.17 50.78
CA VAL A 57 -25.41 18.67 51.37
C VAL A 57 -26.29 18.08 50.25
N ALA A 58 -26.92 16.94 50.55
CA ALA A 58 -27.75 16.09 49.71
C ALA A 58 -29.24 16.58 49.63
N PRO A 59 -30.14 15.87 48.91
CA PRO A 59 -31.34 16.43 48.27
C PRO A 59 -32.64 16.26 49.08
N THR A 60 -33.64 17.12 48.87
CA THR A 60 -35.06 16.73 49.03
C THR A 60 -36.02 17.64 48.26
N ALA A 61 -36.72 17.02 47.29
CA ALA A 61 -38.16 17.06 47.02
C ALA A 61 -38.97 18.37 47.21
N LEU A 62 -39.76 18.74 46.19
CA LEU A 62 -41.22 18.71 46.30
C LEU A 62 -41.93 18.84 44.95
N ARG A 63 -43.14 18.27 44.93
CA ARG A 63 -44.02 17.92 43.81
C ARG A 63 -45.31 18.74 43.96
N ARG A 64 -45.88 19.27 42.86
CA ARG A 64 -47.32 19.50 42.56
C ARG A 64 -47.43 20.37 41.30
N MET A 65 -47.90 19.86 40.15
CA MET A 65 -49.30 19.61 39.73
C MET A 65 -50.15 20.87 39.54
N HIS A 66 -50.59 21.11 38.30
CA HIS A 66 -51.98 21.36 37.80
C HIS A 66 -51.91 22.06 36.43
N THR A 67 -52.17 21.38 35.31
CA THR A 67 -53.45 21.10 34.60
C THR A 67 -54.11 22.28 33.89
N ALA A 68 -54.33 22.05 32.57
CA ALA A 68 -55.43 22.47 31.70
C ALA A 68 -55.49 23.93 31.21
N ALA A 69 -55.55 24.13 29.88
CA ALA A 69 -56.83 24.18 29.15
C ALA A 69 -56.61 24.42 27.64
N ALA A 70 -57.42 23.75 26.84
CA ALA A 70 -57.62 23.97 25.42
C ALA A 70 -58.41 25.27 25.16
N LEU A 71 -58.25 25.87 23.98
CA LEU A 71 -59.30 26.50 23.15
C LEU A 71 -58.68 27.14 21.89
N GLY A 72 -59.38 27.00 20.76
CA GLY A 72 -59.30 27.99 19.67
C GLY A 72 -58.80 27.49 18.31
N GLN A 73 -59.70 26.89 17.53
CA GLN A 73 -59.60 26.92 16.07
C GLN A 73 -59.73 28.38 15.59
N GLN A 74 -58.75 28.88 14.85
CA GLN A 74 -58.93 29.98 13.91
C GLN A 74 -58.13 29.69 12.64
N SER A 75 -58.88 29.67 11.54
CA SER A 75 -58.45 29.56 10.16
C SER A 75 -57.54 30.72 9.79
N GLN A 76 -56.36 30.44 9.22
CA GLN A 76 -55.50 31.43 8.55
C GLN A 76 -55.55 31.24 7.03
N PRO A 77 -55.44 32.32 6.23
CA PRO A 77 -55.57 32.27 4.79
C PRO A 77 -54.32 31.66 4.14
N ALA A 78 -54.51 31.07 2.95
CA ALA A 78 -53.42 30.54 2.13
C ALA A 78 -52.40 31.63 1.80
N VAL A 79 -51.13 31.38 2.15
CA VAL A 79 -49.98 32.15 1.67
C VAL A 79 -49.51 31.47 0.39
N GLU A 80 -49.57 32.18 -0.73
CA GLU A 80 -48.93 31.76 -1.99
C GLU A 80 -47.42 31.63 -1.78
N GLU A 81 -46.85 30.47 -2.09
CA GLU A 81 -45.41 30.28 -2.18
C GLU A 81 -44.85 31.09 -3.36
N PRO A 82 -43.73 31.82 -3.20
CA PRO A 82 -43.08 32.43 -4.35
C PRO A 82 -42.47 31.35 -5.23
N HIS A 83 -42.93 31.27 -6.47
CA HIS A 83 -42.29 30.52 -7.54
C HIS A 83 -40.85 31.05 -7.74
N VAL A 84 -39.87 30.38 -7.14
CA VAL A 84 -38.45 30.61 -7.43
C VAL A 84 -38.13 29.97 -8.78
N GLN A 85 -38.08 30.78 -9.84
CA GLN A 85 -37.51 30.34 -11.11
C GLN A 85 -36.04 29.94 -10.91
N PRO A 86 -35.56 28.84 -11.52
CA PRO A 86 -34.14 28.51 -11.48
C PRO A 86 -33.35 29.67 -12.08
N SER A 87 -32.41 30.24 -11.32
CA SER A 87 -31.51 31.25 -11.84
C SER A 87 -30.73 30.70 -13.04
N GLN A 88 -30.59 31.50 -14.09
CA GLN A 88 -29.89 31.15 -15.33
C GLN A 88 -28.46 30.64 -15.07
N ASP A 89 -27.86 31.05 -13.95
CA ASP A 89 -26.56 30.55 -13.48
C ASP A 89 -26.53 29.03 -13.23
N ARG A 90 -27.64 28.45 -12.76
CA ARG A 90 -27.72 27.01 -12.49
C ARG A 90 -27.79 26.18 -13.78
N GLN A 91 -28.44 26.73 -14.81
CA GLN A 91 -28.47 26.11 -16.15
C GLN A 91 -27.14 26.27 -16.88
N GLN A 92 -26.46 27.41 -16.73
CA GLN A 92 -25.12 27.62 -17.28
C GLN A 92 -24.09 26.71 -16.61
N GLN A 93 -24.12 26.56 -15.28
CA GLN A 93 -23.23 25.62 -14.57
C GLN A 93 -23.48 24.15 -14.97
N GLN A 94 -24.73 23.76 -15.19
CA GLN A 94 -25.05 22.41 -15.70
C GLN A 94 -24.59 22.19 -17.15
N GLN A 95 -24.69 23.21 -18.01
CA GLN A 95 -24.17 23.13 -19.38
C GLN A 95 -22.63 23.11 -19.43
N GLN A 96 -21.97 23.84 -18.53
CA GLN A 96 -20.51 23.85 -18.41
C GLN A 96 -19.98 22.50 -17.90
N GLN A 97 -20.64 21.91 -16.89
CA GLN A 97 -20.34 20.54 -16.42
C GLN A 97 -20.58 19.48 -17.49
N GLN A 98 -21.62 19.62 -18.32
CA GLN A 98 -21.87 18.70 -19.45
C GLN A 98 -20.86 18.86 -20.60
N GLN A 99 -20.30 20.06 -20.79
CA GLN A 99 -19.22 20.30 -21.77
C GLN A 99 -17.87 19.75 -21.27
N GLU A 100 -17.56 19.87 -19.98
CA GLU A 100 -16.36 19.28 -19.38
C GLU A 100 -16.40 17.75 -19.36
N GLN A 101 -17.59 17.13 -19.18
CA GLN A 101 -17.78 15.68 -19.31
C GLN A 101 -17.58 15.15 -20.74
N LYS A 102 -17.81 15.99 -21.77
CA LYS A 102 -17.56 15.62 -23.17
C LYS A 102 -16.08 15.73 -23.59
N ALA A 103 -15.22 16.32 -22.77
CA ALA A 103 -13.79 16.53 -23.06
C ALA A 103 -12.86 15.48 -22.42
N GLN A 104 -13.39 14.37 -21.91
CA GLN A 104 -12.59 13.32 -21.28
C GLN A 104 -11.97 12.37 -22.33
N PRO A 105 -10.69 11.99 -22.20
CA PRO A 105 -10.09 10.97 -23.04
C PRO A 105 -10.80 9.62 -22.84
N ALA A 106 -10.97 8.88 -23.94
CA ALA A 106 -11.69 7.61 -23.95
C ALA A 106 -11.16 6.62 -22.89
N LYS A 107 -12.10 5.90 -22.26
CA LYS A 107 -11.86 4.80 -21.30
C LYS A 107 -10.75 3.85 -21.80
N PRO A 108 -9.79 3.42 -20.95
CA PRO A 108 -8.89 2.35 -21.33
C PRO A 108 -9.71 1.07 -21.54
N SER A 109 -9.84 0.65 -22.79
CA SER A 109 -10.52 -0.60 -23.10
C SER A 109 -9.64 -1.75 -22.64
N ASN A 110 -10.19 -2.64 -21.82
CA ASN A 110 -9.56 -3.88 -21.39
C ASN A 110 -9.61 -4.93 -22.51
N LYS A 111 -9.08 -4.56 -23.68
CA LYS A 111 -8.76 -5.48 -24.77
C LYS A 111 -7.26 -5.63 -24.75
N ALA A 112 -6.79 -6.85 -24.47
CA ALA A 112 -5.42 -7.23 -24.78
C ALA A 112 -5.13 -6.76 -26.21
N GLY A 113 -4.22 -5.79 -26.35
CA GLY A 113 -3.75 -5.36 -27.66
C GLY A 113 -3.16 -6.55 -28.42
N PRO A 114 -2.92 -6.42 -29.73
CA PRO A 114 -2.19 -7.45 -30.47
C PRO A 114 -0.89 -7.80 -29.73
N PRO A 115 -0.42 -9.07 -29.76
CA PRO A 115 0.80 -9.48 -29.08
C PRO A 115 1.93 -8.53 -29.51
N SER A 116 2.41 -7.75 -28.55
CA SER A 116 3.41 -6.73 -28.80
C SER A 116 4.75 -7.40 -29.10
N LEU A 117 5.46 -6.90 -30.10
CA LEU A 117 6.69 -7.49 -30.62
C LEU A 117 7.96 -6.94 -29.92
N ALA A 118 7.87 -6.11 -28.86
CA ALA A 118 9.08 -5.44 -28.33
C ALA A 118 10.02 -6.38 -27.61
N LEU A 119 9.44 -7.31 -26.85
CA LEU A 119 10.20 -8.24 -26.04
C LEU A 119 10.58 -9.52 -26.79
N LYS A 120 10.02 -9.73 -27.99
CA LYS A 120 10.29 -10.92 -28.79
C LYS A 120 11.77 -11.02 -29.17
N GLY A 121 12.39 -12.15 -28.84
CA GLY A 121 13.80 -12.42 -29.12
C GLY A 121 14.79 -11.64 -28.25
N LYS A 122 14.34 -10.94 -27.21
CA LYS A 122 15.20 -10.23 -26.24
C LYS A 122 15.60 -11.13 -25.09
N LYS A 123 16.90 -11.20 -24.77
CA LYS A 123 17.41 -11.92 -23.60
C LYS A 123 17.19 -11.08 -22.34
N MET A 124 16.34 -11.58 -21.44
CA MET A 124 15.97 -10.93 -20.18
C MET A 124 16.65 -11.63 -19.00
N VAL A 125 17.37 -10.85 -18.18
CA VAL A 125 18.15 -11.39 -17.07
C VAL A 125 17.72 -10.74 -15.77
N PHE A 126 17.33 -11.55 -14.79
CA PHE A 126 16.95 -11.10 -13.45
C PHE A 126 18.10 -11.32 -12.48
N LEU A 127 18.67 -10.23 -11.98
CA LEU A 127 19.63 -10.27 -10.88
C LEU A 127 18.88 -10.15 -9.57
N GLY A 128 18.83 -11.24 -8.81
CA GLY A 128 17.92 -11.42 -7.68
C GLY A 128 16.62 -12.04 -8.16
N SER A 129 16.22 -13.14 -7.52
CA SER A 129 15.07 -13.94 -7.94
C SER A 129 14.00 -14.08 -6.86
N GLY A 130 13.88 -13.08 -5.98
CA GLY A 130 12.89 -13.05 -4.91
C GLY A 130 11.44 -13.01 -5.41
N LYS A 131 10.48 -12.84 -4.49
CA LYS A 131 9.04 -12.88 -4.82
C LYS A 131 8.62 -11.89 -5.90
N MET A 132 9.19 -10.68 -5.91
CA MET A 132 8.87 -9.69 -6.94
C MET A 132 9.39 -10.12 -8.32
N ALA A 133 10.62 -10.66 -8.39
CA ALA A 133 11.15 -11.20 -9.63
C ALA A 133 10.32 -12.38 -10.14
N GLU A 134 9.89 -13.28 -9.26
CA GLU A 134 8.97 -14.36 -9.61
C GLU A 134 7.63 -13.85 -10.15
N ALA A 135 7.05 -12.81 -9.52
CA ALA A 135 5.82 -12.19 -10.01
C ALA A 135 5.99 -11.64 -11.43
N MET A 136 7.08 -10.89 -11.67
CA MET A 136 7.40 -10.33 -12.98
C MET A 136 7.65 -11.41 -14.03
N MET A 137 8.41 -12.46 -13.68
CA MET A 137 8.64 -13.63 -14.55
C MET A 137 7.34 -14.34 -14.90
N GLY A 138 6.48 -14.58 -13.91
CA GLY A 138 5.17 -15.19 -14.12
C GLY A 138 4.28 -14.36 -15.04
N GLY A 139 4.20 -13.04 -14.83
CA GLY A 139 3.41 -12.15 -15.68
C GLY A 139 3.86 -12.17 -17.15
N MET A 140 5.17 -12.00 -17.39
CA MET A 140 5.69 -11.95 -18.76
C MET A 140 5.63 -13.29 -19.51
N LEU A 141 5.81 -14.42 -18.81
CA LEU A 141 5.69 -15.75 -19.42
C LEU A 141 4.23 -16.12 -19.68
N ASN A 142 3.33 -15.88 -18.71
CA ASN A 142 1.91 -16.22 -18.87
C ASN A 142 1.20 -15.37 -19.94
N SER A 143 1.67 -14.14 -20.15
CA SER A 143 1.17 -13.27 -21.24
C SER A 143 1.70 -13.65 -22.61
N GLY A 144 2.71 -14.53 -22.70
CA GLY A 144 3.37 -14.89 -23.95
C GLY A 144 4.24 -13.76 -24.54
N ALA A 145 4.57 -12.75 -23.73
CA ALA A 145 5.41 -11.63 -24.17
C ALA A 145 6.86 -12.07 -24.44
N VAL A 146 7.32 -13.10 -23.72
CA VAL A 146 8.62 -13.73 -23.91
C VAL A 146 8.53 -15.25 -23.75
N GLU A 147 9.41 -15.96 -24.44
CA GLU A 147 9.60 -17.40 -24.26
C GLU A 147 10.49 -17.70 -23.05
N ALA A 148 10.31 -18.85 -22.40
CA ALA A 148 11.13 -19.25 -21.26
C ALA A 148 12.64 -19.29 -21.59
N THR A 149 13.00 -19.65 -22.83
CA THR A 149 14.38 -19.66 -23.33
C THR A 149 15.03 -18.28 -23.38
N GLN A 150 14.24 -17.20 -23.35
CA GLN A 150 14.73 -15.84 -23.32
C GLN A 150 15.09 -15.35 -21.90
N VAL A 151 14.70 -16.09 -20.86
CA VAL A 151 14.75 -15.63 -19.48
C VAL A 151 15.84 -16.36 -18.70
N THR A 152 16.63 -15.60 -17.94
CA THR A 152 17.61 -16.15 -17.00
C THR A 152 17.44 -15.51 -15.63
N ALA A 153 17.30 -16.33 -14.58
CA ALA A 153 17.24 -15.87 -13.20
C ALA A 153 18.56 -16.11 -12.45
N CYS A 154 18.99 -15.15 -11.65
CA CYS A 154 20.18 -15.24 -10.82
C CYS A 154 19.84 -15.20 -9.33
N ASP A 155 20.32 -16.20 -8.60
CA ASP A 155 20.15 -16.27 -7.15
C ASP A 155 21.28 -17.07 -6.50
N PRO A 156 21.84 -16.65 -5.36
CA PRO A 156 22.79 -17.47 -4.61
C PRO A 156 22.15 -18.76 -4.05
N ASN A 157 20.84 -18.76 -3.75
CA ASN A 157 20.16 -19.91 -3.17
C ASN A 157 19.82 -20.98 -4.23
N ALA A 158 20.38 -22.19 -4.06
CA ALA A 158 20.16 -23.30 -4.98
C ALA A 158 18.69 -23.76 -5.06
N THR A 159 18.01 -23.87 -3.93
CA THR A 159 16.59 -24.25 -3.87
C THR A 159 15.74 -23.28 -4.66
N ARG A 160 16.05 -21.98 -4.56
CA ARG A 160 15.33 -20.95 -5.32
C ARG A 160 15.53 -21.08 -6.82
N ARG A 161 16.76 -21.38 -7.26
CA ARG A 161 17.05 -21.63 -8.68
C ARG A 161 16.30 -22.84 -9.21
N THR A 162 16.32 -23.97 -8.51
CA THR A 162 15.59 -25.18 -8.89
C THR A 162 14.10 -24.91 -9.01
N PHE A 163 13.49 -24.28 -8.00
CA PHE A 163 12.08 -23.92 -8.02
C PHE A 163 11.70 -23.10 -9.25
N LEU A 164 12.49 -22.09 -9.61
CA LEU A 164 12.19 -21.23 -10.76
C LEU A 164 12.38 -21.95 -12.10
N SER A 165 13.43 -22.76 -12.23
CA SER A 165 13.63 -23.58 -13.43
C SER A 165 12.53 -24.61 -13.60
N ASP A 166 12.06 -25.26 -12.54
CA ASP A 166 10.98 -26.25 -12.62
C ASP A 166 9.64 -25.59 -12.93
N ARG A 167 9.35 -24.46 -12.27
CA ARG A 167 8.07 -23.74 -12.43
C ARG A 167 7.92 -23.06 -13.79
N PHE A 168 8.99 -22.45 -14.28
CA PHE A 168 8.93 -21.56 -15.46
C PHE A 168 9.72 -22.09 -16.66
N HIS A 169 10.45 -23.20 -16.51
CA HIS A 169 11.31 -23.76 -17.55
C HIS A 169 12.38 -22.79 -18.07
N ILE A 170 12.83 -21.90 -17.19
CA ILE A 170 13.86 -20.89 -17.48
C ILE A 170 15.26 -21.37 -17.07
N SER A 171 16.29 -20.71 -17.61
CA SER A 171 17.65 -20.88 -17.12
C SER A 171 17.81 -20.20 -15.75
N ALA A 172 18.52 -20.85 -14.82
CA ALA A 172 18.85 -20.27 -13.52
C ALA A 172 20.32 -20.51 -13.17
N THR A 173 21.01 -19.50 -12.66
CA THR A 173 22.45 -19.58 -12.32
C THR A 173 22.77 -18.81 -11.04
N ALA A 174 23.89 -19.16 -10.39
CA ALA A 174 24.43 -18.40 -9.27
C ALA A 174 25.39 -17.27 -9.72
N ASN A 175 25.87 -17.31 -10.97
CA ASN A 175 26.87 -16.37 -11.47
C ASN A 175 26.21 -15.20 -12.20
N ASN A 176 26.23 -14.02 -11.58
CA ASN A 176 25.67 -12.79 -12.14
C ASN A 176 26.38 -12.36 -13.44
N ALA A 177 27.71 -12.51 -13.53
CA ALA A 177 28.49 -12.07 -14.69
C ALA A 177 28.14 -12.91 -15.93
N ASP A 178 28.10 -14.24 -15.78
CA ASP A 178 27.75 -15.16 -16.87
C ASP A 178 26.33 -14.89 -17.40
N ALA A 179 25.38 -14.63 -16.48
CA ALA A 179 24.02 -14.32 -16.87
C ALA A 179 23.91 -12.98 -17.59
N ALA A 180 24.55 -11.93 -17.06
CA ALA A 180 24.51 -10.58 -17.62
C ALA A 180 25.16 -10.49 -19.01
N LYS A 181 26.05 -11.44 -19.35
CA LYS A 181 26.68 -11.50 -20.67
C LYS A 181 25.65 -11.61 -21.79
N GLY A 182 25.62 -10.61 -22.66
CA GLY A 182 24.71 -10.54 -23.80
C GLY A 182 23.24 -10.30 -23.42
N ALA A 183 22.95 -9.81 -22.21
CA ALA A 183 21.60 -9.40 -21.84
C ALA A 183 21.15 -8.19 -22.68
N ASP A 184 19.97 -8.28 -23.27
CA ASP A 184 19.31 -7.12 -23.90
C ASP A 184 18.65 -6.24 -22.82
N ILE A 185 18.02 -6.88 -21.84
CA ILE A 185 17.33 -6.25 -20.73
C ILE A 185 17.79 -6.91 -19.42
N LEU A 186 18.35 -6.11 -18.51
CA LEU A 186 18.82 -6.55 -17.20
C LEU A 186 17.92 -5.97 -16.11
N ILE A 187 17.29 -6.83 -15.32
CA ILE A 187 16.41 -6.46 -14.22
C ILE A 187 17.18 -6.57 -12.91
N LEU A 188 17.35 -5.43 -12.22
CA LEU A 188 17.93 -5.39 -10.87
C LEU A 188 16.81 -5.56 -9.84
N ALA A 189 16.67 -6.79 -9.33
CA ALA A 189 15.68 -7.20 -8.34
C ALA A 189 16.31 -7.72 -7.04
N VAL A 190 17.49 -7.19 -6.70
CA VAL A 190 18.18 -7.47 -5.43
C VAL A 190 17.76 -6.49 -4.33
N LYS A 191 17.97 -6.91 -3.09
CA LYS A 191 17.80 -6.01 -1.94
C LYS A 191 18.86 -4.89 -1.99
N PRO A 192 18.54 -3.69 -1.44
CA PRO A 192 19.45 -2.54 -1.45
C PRO A 192 20.86 -2.84 -0.93
N GLN A 193 20.98 -3.68 0.10
CA GLN A 193 22.25 -4.02 0.74
C GLN A 193 23.20 -4.84 -0.15
N THR A 194 22.66 -5.53 -1.16
CA THR A 194 23.43 -6.40 -2.06
C THR A 194 23.89 -5.66 -3.32
N MET A 195 23.39 -4.46 -3.57
CA MET A 195 23.57 -3.77 -4.84
C MET A 195 25.03 -3.48 -5.19
N ALA A 196 25.84 -3.04 -4.21
CA ALA A 196 27.26 -2.75 -4.44
C ALA A 196 28.03 -3.98 -4.98
N SER A 197 27.82 -5.15 -4.36
CA SER A 197 28.44 -6.40 -4.83
C SER A 197 27.97 -6.83 -6.22
N VAL A 198 26.73 -6.50 -6.60
CA VAL A 198 26.21 -6.75 -7.95
C VAL A 198 26.91 -5.84 -8.96
N PHE A 199 27.08 -4.56 -8.64
CA PHE A 199 27.75 -3.61 -9.51
C PHE A 199 29.19 -4.04 -9.81
N ASP A 200 29.97 -4.33 -8.77
CA ASP A 200 31.36 -4.78 -8.91
C ASP A 200 31.48 -6.05 -9.74
N GLY A 201 30.51 -6.97 -9.60
CA GLY A 201 30.54 -8.26 -10.29
C GLY A 201 30.20 -8.20 -11.79
N ILE A 202 29.51 -7.16 -12.28
CA ILE A 202 28.97 -7.16 -13.66
C ILE A 202 29.33 -5.93 -14.50
N ARG A 203 29.89 -4.87 -13.88
CA ARG A 203 30.18 -3.58 -14.54
C ARG A 203 30.94 -3.73 -15.86
N ASP A 204 31.93 -4.61 -15.90
CA ASP A 204 32.78 -4.81 -17.09
C ASP A 204 32.20 -5.82 -18.09
N THR A 205 31.11 -6.50 -17.71
CA THR A 205 30.48 -7.55 -18.54
C THR A 205 29.24 -7.04 -19.27
N ILE A 206 28.56 -6.04 -18.71
CA ILE A 206 27.31 -5.50 -19.27
C ILE A 206 27.58 -4.65 -20.52
N SER A 207 26.77 -4.87 -21.56
CA SER A 207 26.80 -4.02 -22.75
C SER A 207 26.30 -2.61 -22.42
N LYS A 208 26.93 -1.57 -22.98
CA LYS A 208 26.44 -0.19 -22.88
C LYS A 208 25.07 0.02 -23.54
N GLU A 209 24.71 -0.89 -24.45
CA GLU A 209 23.43 -0.88 -25.14
C GLU A 209 22.30 -1.52 -24.31
N CYS A 210 22.65 -2.31 -23.28
CA CYS A 210 21.71 -3.03 -22.43
C CYS A 210 20.75 -2.07 -21.73
N LEU A 211 19.45 -2.41 -21.74
CA LEU A 211 18.44 -1.70 -20.96
C LEU A 211 18.47 -2.22 -19.52
N VAL A 212 18.88 -1.39 -18.57
CA VAL A 212 18.83 -1.75 -17.14
C VAL A 212 17.51 -1.28 -16.54
N VAL A 213 16.72 -2.20 -16.00
CA VAL A 213 15.47 -1.92 -15.28
C VAL A 213 15.69 -2.22 -13.80
N SER A 214 15.71 -1.20 -12.96
CA SER A 214 15.84 -1.38 -11.51
C SER A 214 14.50 -1.28 -10.80
N ILE A 215 14.21 -2.25 -9.94
CA ILE A 215 13.08 -2.20 -8.99
C ILE A 215 13.52 -2.02 -7.54
N ALA A 216 14.80 -1.74 -7.31
CA ALA A 216 15.35 -1.60 -5.97
C ALA A 216 14.90 -0.29 -5.32
N ALA A 217 14.31 -0.40 -4.13
CA ALA A 217 13.99 0.75 -3.30
C ALA A 217 15.27 1.45 -2.82
N GLY A 218 15.26 2.78 -2.74
CA GLY A 218 16.40 3.55 -2.23
C GLY A 218 17.65 3.56 -3.12
N PHE A 219 17.52 3.27 -4.42
CA PHE A 219 18.60 3.48 -5.39
C PHE A 219 18.16 4.47 -6.45
N THR A 220 18.95 5.53 -6.63
CA THR A 220 18.70 6.51 -7.68
C THR A 220 19.23 6.03 -9.03
N ILE A 221 18.68 6.56 -10.11
CA ILE A 221 19.19 6.37 -11.46
C ILE A 221 20.69 6.75 -11.53
N GLY A 222 21.09 7.85 -10.90
CA GLY A 222 22.48 8.28 -10.84
C GLY A 222 23.41 7.22 -10.23
N GLN A 223 23.01 6.64 -9.09
CA GLN A 223 23.78 5.58 -8.43
C GLN A 223 23.90 4.32 -9.29
N ILE A 224 22.84 3.95 -10.02
CA ILE A 224 22.84 2.79 -10.92
C ILE A 224 23.76 3.04 -12.12
N ARG A 225 23.67 4.24 -12.74
CA ARG A 225 24.53 4.64 -13.86
C ARG A 225 26.00 4.63 -13.46
N GLU A 226 26.33 5.22 -12.32
CA GLU A 226 27.70 5.28 -11.81
C GLU A 226 28.25 3.88 -11.46
N GLY A 227 27.44 3.07 -10.76
CA GLY A 227 27.83 1.73 -10.32
C GLY A 227 28.09 0.78 -11.47
N LEU A 228 27.23 0.78 -12.49
CA LEU A 228 27.35 -0.11 -13.66
C LEU A 228 28.07 0.51 -14.85
N GLY A 229 28.34 1.82 -14.81
CA GLY A 229 28.87 2.57 -15.95
C GLY A 229 27.96 2.50 -17.19
N VAL A 230 26.65 2.52 -17.00
CA VAL A 230 25.66 2.44 -18.09
C VAL A 230 24.81 3.70 -18.15
N GLU A 231 24.21 3.94 -19.31
CA GLU A 231 23.42 5.15 -19.55
C GLU A 231 21.92 4.89 -19.67
N ARG A 232 21.54 3.68 -20.08
CA ARG A 232 20.14 3.31 -20.41
C ARG A 232 19.48 2.66 -19.21
N VAL A 233 18.92 3.49 -18.32
CA VAL A 233 18.35 3.05 -17.06
C VAL A 233 16.88 3.42 -16.99
N VAL A 234 16.05 2.43 -16.66
CA VAL A 234 14.68 2.57 -16.19
C VAL A 234 14.68 2.28 -14.70
N ARG A 235 14.09 3.17 -13.91
CA ARG A 235 13.77 2.90 -12.51
C ARG A 235 12.26 2.70 -12.42
N ALA A 236 11.85 1.57 -11.87
CA ALA A 236 10.45 1.18 -11.69
C ALA A 236 10.17 0.84 -10.23
N MET A 237 8.94 1.06 -9.79
CA MET A 237 8.47 0.76 -8.45
C MET A 237 7.18 -0.04 -8.52
N PRO A 238 7.27 -1.37 -8.71
CA PRO A 238 6.10 -2.24 -8.65
C PRO A 238 5.63 -2.41 -7.21
N ASN A 239 4.46 -3.04 -7.03
CA ASN A 239 3.95 -3.37 -5.70
C ASN A 239 3.48 -4.83 -5.61
N THR A 240 3.23 -5.30 -4.39
CA THR A 240 2.97 -6.73 -4.10
C THR A 240 1.79 -7.37 -4.86
N PRO A 241 0.72 -6.64 -5.25
CA PRO A 241 -0.29 -7.14 -6.19
C PRO A 241 0.25 -7.67 -7.54
N ALA A 242 1.51 -7.41 -7.90
CA ALA A 242 2.17 -8.08 -9.03
C ALA A 242 2.07 -9.61 -8.99
N LEU A 243 2.01 -10.22 -7.79
CA LEU A 243 1.87 -11.67 -7.61
C LEU A 243 0.59 -12.25 -8.24
N ILE A 244 -0.40 -11.40 -8.50
CA ILE A 244 -1.66 -11.75 -9.17
C ILE A 244 -1.88 -10.93 -10.45
N ASN A 245 -0.81 -10.38 -11.03
CA ASN A 245 -0.82 -9.51 -12.22
C ASN A 245 -1.69 -8.26 -12.07
N GLN A 246 -1.83 -7.72 -10.85
CA GLN A 246 -2.59 -6.51 -10.56
C GLN A 246 -1.71 -5.42 -9.95
N SER A 247 -0.43 -5.38 -10.32
CA SER A 247 0.47 -4.31 -9.90
C SER A 247 -0.02 -2.96 -10.42
N ILE A 248 0.36 -1.89 -9.73
CA ILE A 248 0.46 -0.57 -10.33
C ILE A 248 1.91 -0.12 -10.20
N THR A 249 2.59 0.00 -11.33
CA THR A 249 4.03 0.20 -11.38
C THR A 249 4.35 1.61 -11.88
N SER A 250 4.84 2.45 -10.98
CA SER A 250 5.35 3.77 -11.37
C SER A 250 6.78 3.64 -11.88
N TRP A 251 7.14 4.33 -12.96
CA TRP A 251 8.49 4.24 -13.51
C TRP A 251 8.91 5.53 -14.20
N THR A 252 10.22 5.70 -14.34
CA THR A 252 10.85 6.76 -15.14
C THR A 252 12.13 6.21 -15.77
N PHE A 253 12.74 6.96 -16.68
CA PHE A 253 13.90 6.51 -17.43
C PHE A 253 14.86 7.66 -17.76
N THR A 254 16.09 7.31 -18.10
CA THR A 254 17.11 8.27 -18.54
C THR A 254 16.89 8.72 -20.00
N PRO A 255 17.25 9.97 -20.37
CA PRO A 255 17.11 10.45 -21.74
C PRO A 255 17.74 9.54 -22.82
N GLU A 256 18.78 8.79 -22.44
CA GLU A 256 19.52 7.86 -23.29
C GLU A 256 18.74 6.57 -23.62
N VAL A 257 17.65 6.26 -22.90
CA VAL A 257 16.75 5.16 -23.24
C VAL A 257 16.02 5.48 -24.53
N THR A 258 16.27 4.65 -25.55
CA THR A 258 15.71 4.83 -26.91
C THR A 258 14.19 4.64 -26.94
N THR A 259 13.53 5.13 -27.99
CA THR A 259 12.08 4.93 -28.18
C THR A 259 11.67 3.47 -28.14
N GLU A 260 12.48 2.59 -28.72
CA GLU A 260 12.23 1.15 -28.72
C GLU A 260 12.38 0.54 -27.32
N GLN A 261 13.41 0.94 -26.58
CA GLN A 261 13.60 0.48 -25.20
C GLN A 261 12.53 0.99 -24.25
N ARG A 262 12.00 2.21 -24.46
CA ARG A 262 10.83 2.69 -23.72
C ARG A 262 9.60 1.82 -23.97
N ARG A 263 9.40 1.38 -25.21
CA ARG A 263 8.33 0.45 -25.57
C ARG A 263 8.53 -0.91 -24.90
N GLN A 264 9.76 -1.43 -24.88
CA GLN A 264 10.13 -2.67 -24.18
C GLN A 264 9.87 -2.56 -22.68
N ALA A 265 10.30 -1.48 -22.02
CA ALA A 265 10.05 -1.26 -20.61
C ALA A 265 8.55 -1.18 -20.31
N LYS A 266 7.79 -0.39 -21.06
CA LYS A 266 6.34 -0.27 -20.91
C LYS A 266 5.64 -1.63 -21.07
N GLU A 267 5.99 -2.37 -22.11
CA GLU A 267 5.44 -3.70 -22.37
C GLU A 267 5.75 -4.64 -21.21
N PHE A 268 7.02 -4.71 -20.77
CA PHE A 268 7.45 -5.53 -19.65
C PHE A 268 6.65 -5.23 -18.38
N LEU A 269 6.53 -3.95 -18.01
CA LEU A 269 5.80 -3.53 -16.81
C LEU A 269 4.31 -3.83 -16.91
N SER A 270 3.74 -3.79 -18.12
CA SER A 270 2.32 -4.07 -18.38
C SER A 270 1.98 -5.56 -18.27
N THR A 271 2.97 -6.47 -18.27
CA THR A 271 2.72 -7.92 -18.18
C THR A 271 2.24 -8.40 -16.80
N PHE A 272 2.45 -7.60 -15.76
CA PHE A 272 2.09 -7.94 -14.38
C PHE A 272 1.25 -6.83 -13.68
N GLY A 273 0.70 -5.90 -14.44
CA GLY A 273 -0.19 -4.85 -13.92
C GLY A 273 -0.29 -3.62 -14.81
N GLU A 274 -0.84 -2.54 -14.27
CA GLU A 274 -0.85 -1.23 -14.92
C GLU A 274 0.46 -0.49 -14.66
N GLU A 275 0.84 0.42 -15.58
CA GLU A 275 2.04 1.24 -15.47
C GLU A 275 1.71 2.73 -15.49
N VAL A 276 2.51 3.52 -14.77
CA VAL A 276 2.44 4.98 -14.77
C VAL A 276 3.82 5.55 -15.01
N LEU A 277 4.02 6.12 -16.20
CA LEU A 277 5.22 6.89 -16.52
C LEU A 277 5.21 8.22 -15.76
N LEU A 278 6.26 8.47 -14.99
CA LEU A 278 6.49 9.71 -14.26
C LEU A 278 7.55 10.57 -14.95
N SER A 279 7.32 11.88 -14.94
CA SER A 279 8.22 12.88 -15.56
C SER A 279 9.52 13.08 -14.78
N ASP A 280 9.55 12.72 -13.50
CA ASP A 280 10.68 12.97 -12.62
C ASP A 280 10.90 11.81 -11.64
N GLU A 281 12.16 11.43 -11.45
CA GLU A 281 12.57 10.39 -10.51
C GLU A 281 12.11 10.65 -9.07
N ARG A 282 12.06 11.91 -8.62
CA ARG A 282 11.60 12.28 -7.28
C ARG A 282 10.16 11.84 -7.00
N MET A 283 9.35 11.71 -8.05
CA MET A 283 7.97 11.24 -7.93
C MET A 283 7.90 9.73 -7.68
N LEU A 284 8.96 8.96 -7.93
CA LEU A 284 8.99 7.53 -7.60
C LEU A 284 8.98 7.28 -6.09
N ASP A 285 9.67 8.09 -5.31
CA ASP A 285 9.62 7.98 -3.84
C ASP A 285 8.23 8.36 -3.30
N MET A 286 7.57 9.34 -3.94
CA MET A 286 6.17 9.69 -3.62
C MET A 286 5.22 8.54 -3.99
N ALA A 287 5.39 7.95 -5.16
CA ALA A 287 4.61 6.79 -5.59
C ALA A 287 4.84 5.59 -4.67
N THR A 288 6.09 5.33 -4.25
CA THR A 288 6.44 4.26 -3.29
C THR A 288 5.65 4.41 -1.99
N ALA A 289 5.51 5.64 -1.49
CA ALA A 289 4.76 5.92 -0.28
C ALA A 289 3.27 5.61 -0.40
N LEU A 290 2.71 5.79 -1.59
CA LEU A 290 1.30 5.57 -1.89
C LEU A 290 1.02 4.13 -2.34
N SER A 291 1.59 3.70 -3.46
CA SER A 291 1.31 2.40 -4.10
C SER A 291 2.22 1.27 -3.64
N GLY A 292 3.48 1.56 -3.28
CA GLY A 292 4.42 0.54 -2.79
C GLY A 292 4.07 0.08 -1.38
N SER A 293 3.84 1.04 -0.48
CA SER A 293 3.47 0.79 0.92
C SER A 293 1.95 0.61 1.12
N GLY A 294 1.14 1.11 0.19
CA GLY A 294 -0.33 1.06 0.24
C GLY A 294 -0.94 -0.32 0.47
N PRO A 295 -0.46 -1.41 -0.17
CA PRO A 295 -1.00 -2.75 0.06
C PRO A 295 -0.99 -3.15 1.53
N ALA A 296 0.05 -2.80 2.30
CA ALA A 296 0.11 -3.11 3.74
C ALA A 296 -0.90 -2.28 4.54
N MET A 297 -1.08 -1.00 4.20
CA MET A 297 -2.11 -0.15 4.81
C MET A 297 -3.51 -0.70 4.55
N CYS A 298 -3.77 -1.19 3.33
CA CYS A 298 -5.00 -1.88 2.98
C CYS A 298 -5.20 -3.17 3.79
N GLN A 299 -4.16 -4.01 3.93
CA GLN A 299 -4.26 -5.23 4.74
C GLN A 299 -4.64 -4.93 6.20
N LEU A 300 -4.06 -3.90 6.81
CA LEU A 300 -4.40 -3.49 8.17
C LEU A 300 -5.87 -3.05 8.27
N MET A 301 -6.36 -2.29 7.29
CA MET A 301 -7.78 -1.92 7.23
C MET A 301 -8.68 -3.14 7.10
N PHE A 302 -8.31 -4.12 6.26
CA PHE A 302 -9.10 -5.35 6.09
C PHE A 302 -9.12 -6.14 7.39
N GLU A 303 -7.97 -6.31 8.04
CA GLU A 303 -7.86 -6.98 9.33
C GLU A 303 -8.78 -6.34 10.38
N ALA A 304 -8.75 -5.01 10.51
CA ALA A 304 -9.61 -4.28 11.44
C ALA A 304 -11.11 -4.47 11.16
N MET A 305 -11.52 -4.46 9.89
CA MET A 305 -12.91 -4.73 9.50
C MET A 305 -13.33 -6.17 9.81
N ILE A 306 -12.43 -7.14 9.61
CA ILE A 306 -12.71 -8.55 9.90
C ILE A 306 -12.81 -8.77 11.42
N ASP A 307 -11.92 -8.16 12.20
CA ASP A 307 -11.96 -8.22 13.66
C ASP A 307 -13.27 -7.62 14.21
N ALA A 308 -13.70 -6.47 13.68
CA ALA A 308 -14.98 -5.87 14.04
C ALA A 308 -16.17 -6.78 13.71
N GLY A 309 -16.18 -7.44 12.54
CA GLY A 309 -17.21 -8.40 12.18
C GLY A 309 -17.26 -9.61 13.11
N VAL A 310 -16.10 -10.13 13.53
CA VAL A 310 -16.02 -11.20 14.53
C VAL A 310 -16.56 -10.74 15.88
N HIS A 311 -16.25 -9.52 16.32
CA HIS A 311 -16.79 -8.96 17.57
C HIS A 311 -18.32 -8.78 17.54
N MET A 312 -18.91 -8.56 16.37
CA MET A 312 -20.37 -8.56 16.19
C MET A 312 -21.00 -9.97 16.19
N GLY A 313 -20.18 -11.03 16.21
CA GLY A 313 -20.63 -12.42 16.28
C GLY A 313 -20.52 -13.20 14.97
N PHE A 314 -19.94 -12.64 13.90
CA PHE A 314 -19.72 -13.41 12.68
C PHE A 314 -18.61 -14.46 12.86
N PRO A 315 -18.74 -15.66 12.24
CA PRO A 315 -17.60 -16.53 12.02
C PRO A 315 -16.49 -15.79 11.25
N ARG A 316 -15.23 -16.07 11.59
CA ARG A 316 -14.05 -15.41 10.99
C ARG A 316 -14.07 -15.45 9.46
N ASP A 317 -14.39 -16.61 8.88
CA ASP A 317 -14.42 -16.78 7.42
C ASP A 317 -15.54 -15.99 6.75
N THR A 318 -16.71 -15.92 7.37
CA THR A 318 -17.82 -15.07 6.90
C THR A 318 -17.41 -13.61 6.93
N SER A 319 -16.84 -13.14 8.05
CA SER A 319 -16.39 -11.75 8.16
C SER A 319 -15.29 -11.42 7.15
N ARG A 320 -14.33 -12.33 6.93
CA ARG A 320 -13.30 -12.21 5.90
C ARG A 320 -13.91 -12.10 4.51
N LYS A 321 -14.85 -12.98 4.16
CA LYS A 321 -15.51 -12.98 2.86
C LYS A 321 -16.27 -11.67 2.62
N LEU A 322 -17.03 -11.20 3.61
CA LEU A 322 -17.75 -9.93 3.53
C LEU A 322 -16.79 -8.76 3.29
N THR A 323 -15.77 -8.60 4.15
CA THR A 323 -14.80 -7.50 4.04
C THR A 323 -14.11 -7.48 2.67
N LEU A 324 -13.54 -8.60 2.23
CA LEU A 324 -12.77 -8.65 0.99
C LEU A 324 -13.64 -8.36 -0.24
N HIS A 325 -14.87 -8.88 -0.27
CA HIS A 325 -15.79 -8.62 -1.38
C HIS A 325 -16.33 -7.18 -1.38
N THR A 326 -16.60 -6.60 -0.21
CA THR A 326 -17.00 -5.19 -0.08
C THR A 326 -15.91 -4.28 -0.62
N VAL A 327 -14.65 -4.43 -0.17
CA VAL A 327 -13.56 -3.58 -0.63
C VAL A 327 -13.33 -3.75 -2.13
N ARG A 328 -13.27 -5.00 -2.63
CA ARG A 328 -13.06 -5.25 -4.07
C ARG A 328 -14.17 -4.60 -4.91
N GLY A 329 -15.43 -4.74 -4.48
CA GLY A 329 -16.57 -4.10 -5.16
C GLY A 329 -16.47 -2.58 -5.16
N SER A 330 -16.09 -1.96 -4.04
CA SER A 330 -15.91 -0.51 -3.95
C SER A 330 -14.80 0.01 -4.85
N VAL A 331 -13.65 -0.68 -4.91
CA VAL A 331 -12.55 -0.31 -5.81
C VAL A 331 -12.98 -0.43 -7.28
N ASN A 332 -13.62 -1.55 -7.64
CA ASN A 332 -14.09 -1.77 -9.01
C ASN A 332 -15.13 -0.73 -9.43
N LEU A 333 -16.05 -0.36 -8.53
CA LEU A 333 -17.03 0.68 -8.80
C LEU A 333 -16.35 2.02 -9.07
N ALA A 334 -15.38 2.41 -8.24
CA ALA A 334 -14.64 3.67 -8.40
C ALA A 334 -13.85 3.72 -9.71
N LEU A 335 -13.19 2.63 -10.09
CA LEU A 335 -12.48 2.53 -11.36
C LEU A 335 -13.44 2.58 -12.57
N ALA A 336 -14.58 1.91 -12.49
CA ALA A 336 -15.55 1.86 -13.58
C ALA A 336 -16.33 3.17 -13.77
N SER A 337 -16.59 3.90 -12.68
CA SER A 337 -17.35 5.15 -12.71
C SER A 337 -16.52 6.33 -13.20
N GLY A 338 -15.23 6.41 -12.85
CA GLY A 338 -14.41 7.61 -13.06
C GLY A 338 -14.77 8.79 -12.14
N GLU A 339 -15.87 8.66 -11.38
CA GLU A 339 -16.30 9.63 -10.37
C GLU A 339 -15.31 9.78 -9.21
N HIS A 340 -15.26 10.99 -8.64
CA HIS A 340 -14.47 11.24 -7.45
C HIS A 340 -14.99 10.42 -6.25
N PRO A 341 -14.12 9.82 -5.40
CA PRO A 341 -14.56 8.98 -4.28
C PRO A 341 -15.53 9.64 -3.30
N SER A 342 -15.53 10.97 -3.19
CA SER A 342 -16.50 11.69 -2.36
C SER A 342 -17.93 11.58 -2.88
N VAL A 343 -18.12 11.51 -4.20
CA VAL A 343 -19.43 11.37 -4.85
C VAL A 343 -19.99 9.98 -4.53
N LEU A 344 -19.22 8.94 -4.84
CA LEU A 344 -19.60 7.54 -4.55
C LEU A 344 -19.89 7.30 -3.06
N LYS A 345 -19.10 7.91 -2.17
CA LYS A 345 -19.35 7.87 -0.72
C LYS A 345 -20.69 8.52 -0.37
N ASN A 346 -20.99 9.69 -0.94
CA ASN A 346 -22.24 10.41 -0.67
C ASN A 346 -23.46 9.63 -1.20
N ASP A 347 -23.36 9.01 -2.37
CA ASP A 347 -24.45 8.23 -2.99
C ASP A 347 -24.91 7.03 -2.12
N ILE A 348 -24.00 6.47 -1.32
CA ILE A 348 -24.26 5.34 -0.42
C ILE A 348 -24.70 5.82 0.99
N THR A 349 -24.63 7.13 1.26
CA THR A 349 -24.88 7.70 2.59
C THR A 349 -26.31 8.26 2.68
N SER A 350 -27.23 7.46 3.21
CA SER A 350 -28.58 7.95 3.54
C SER A 350 -28.58 8.80 4.83
N PRO A 351 -29.40 9.87 4.91
CA PRO A 351 -29.55 10.66 6.13
C PRO A 351 -30.00 9.80 7.31
N GLY A 352 -29.26 9.85 8.43
CA GLY A 352 -29.54 9.05 9.63
C GLY A 352 -29.28 7.54 9.48
N GLY A 353 -28.72 7.10 8.34
CA GLY A 353 -28.43 5.68 8.07
C GLY A 353 -27.19 5.15 8.77
N THR A 354 -26.99 3.83 8.67
CA THR A 354 -25.82 3.13 9.24
C THR A 354 -24.50 3.64 8.66
N THR A 355 -24.45 3.93 7.35
CA THR A 355 -23.27 4.51 6.68
C THR A 355 -22.90 5.86 7.27
N ALA A 356 -23.89 6.73 7.53
CA ALA A 356 -23.65 8.05 8.10
C ALA A 356 -23.05 7.96 9.51
N ALA A 357 -23.57 7.05 10.36
CA ALA A 357 -23.04 6.80 11.69
C ALA A 357 -21.60 6.25 11.65
N ALA A 358 -21.31 5.31 10.74
CA ALA A 358 -19.95 4.77 10.58
C ALA A 358 -18.96 5.85 10.09
N LEU A 359 -19.33 6.66 9.11
CA LEU A 359 -18.49 7.76 8.62
C LEU A 359 -18.21 8.80 9.71
N TYR A 360 -19.20 9.12 10.57
CA TYR A 360 -19.00 10.00 11.71
C TYR A 360 -17.90 9.47 12.65
N GLU A 361 -17.92 8.18 12.98
CA GLU A 361 -16.90 7.55 13.84
C GLU A 361 -15.51 7.54 13.20
N LEU A 362 -15.42 7.29 11.89
CA LEU A 362 -14.15 7.34 11.16
C LEU A 362 -13.55 8.75 11.14
N GLU A 363 -14.36 9.79 10.93
CA GLU A 363 -13.91 11.18 10.95
C GLU A 363 -13.56 11.62 12.38
N ARG A 364 -14.35 11.23 13.38
CA ARG A 364 -14.06 11.48 14.81
C ARG A 364 -12.75 10.84 15.25
N GLY A 365 -12.45 9.64 14.74
CA GLY A 365 -11.18 8.95 14.94
C GLY A 365 -9.99 9.54 14.16
N GLY A 366 -10.22 10.54 13.31
CA GLY A 366 -9.16 11.20 12.55
C GLY A 366 -8.57 10.34 11.43
N MET A 367 -9.36 9.45 10.82
CA MET A 367 -8.90 8.50 9.80
C MET A 367 -8.07 9.17 8.68
N ARG A 368 -8.50 10.33 8.20
CA ARG A 368 -7.79 11.09 7.14
C ARG A 368 -6.38 11.49 7.59
N THR A 369 -6.26 11.98 8.81
CA THR A 369 -4.99 12.40 9.40
C THR A 369 -4.05 11.20 9.54
N VAL A 370 -4.54 10.08 10.09
CA VAL A 370 -3.74 8.86 10.27
C VAL A 370 -3.21 8.32 8.94
N ILE A 371 -4.06 8.27 7.90
CA ILE A 371 -3.63 7.82 6.56
C ILE A 371 -2.62 8.79 5.96
N SER A 372 -2.85 10.11 6.07
CA SER A 372 -1.91 11.12 5.57
C SER A 372 -0.54 10.99 6.25
N ASP A 373 -0.51 10.86 7.57
CA ASP A 373 0.72 10.70 8.34
C ASP A 373 1.46 9.40 7.99
N ALA A 374 0.74 8.31 7.76
CA ALA A 374 1.32 7.04 7.32
C ALA A 374 1.99 7.16 5.94
N VAL A 375 1.33 7.81 4.98
CA VAL A 375 1.90 8.06 3.64
C VAL A 375 3.13 8.98 3.75
N TRP A 376 3.06 10.07 4.52
CA TRP A 376 4.21 10.95 4.73
C TRP A 376 5.37 10.24 5.43
N ALA A 377 5.09 9.36 6.39
CA ALA A 377 6.12 8.54 7.04
C ALA A 377 6.80 7.59 6.05
N ALA A 378 6.02 6.92 5.20
CA ALA A 378 6.55 6.05 4.14
C ALA A 378 7.42 6.83 3.14
N TYR A 379 6.98 8.02 2.72
CA TYR A 379 7.75 8.87 1.80
C TYR A 379 9.10 9.28 2.39
N ARG A 380 9.10 9.75 3.66
CA ARG A 380 10.34 10.09 4.37
C ARG A 380 11.28 8.90 4.45
N ARG A 381 10.74 7.72 4.78
CA ARG A 381 11.55 6.51 4.87
C ARG A 381 12.13 6.09 3.51
N SER A 382 11.39 6.23 2.42
CA SER A 382 11.90 5.97 1.07
C SER A 382 13.12 6.85 0.76
N ARG A 383 13.03 8.15 1.10
CA ARG A 383 14.13 9.10 0.91
C ARG A 383 15.35 8.77 1.78
N GLU A 384 15.14 8.39 3.04
CA GLU A 384 16.24 7.96 3.93
C GLU A 384 16.99 6.74 3.38
N LEU A 385 16.25 5.76 2.85
CA LEU A 385 16.86 4.58 2.22
C LEU A 385 17.69 4.94 0.99
N GLY A 386 17.30 5.99 0.27
CA GLY A 386 18.05 6.55 -0.86
C GLY A 386 19.17 7.52 -0.50
N GLY A 387 19.42 7.77 0.79
CA GLY A 387 20.40 8.77 1.24
C GLY A 387 20.00 10.21 0.90
N LEU A 388 18.71 10.48 0.65
CA LEU A 388 18.18 11.79 0.31
C LEU A 388 17.67 12.53 1.56
N ASP A 389 17.61 13.88 1.51
CA ASP A 389 17.05 14.68 2.61
C ASP A 389 15.59 14.31 2.87
N SER A 390 15.27 13.76 4.05
CA SER A 390 13.91 13.32 4.42
C SER A 390 13.10 14.38 5.17
N ARG A 391 13.57 15.63 5.25
CA ARG A 391 12.81 16.77 5.84
C ARG A 391 11.75 17.29 4.86
N VAL A 392 10.75 16.46 4.62
CA VAL A 392 9.65 16.73 3.69
C VAL A 392 8.29 16.53 4.36
N GLY A 393 7.33 17.32 3.91
CA GLY A 393 5.94 17.27 4.37
C GLY A 393 5.62 18.20 5.55
N PRO A 394 4.33 18.25 5.93
CA PRO A 394 3.85 19.11 7.01
C PRO A 394 4.50 18.74 8.36
N GLY A 395 4.80 19.76 9.17
CA GLY A 395 5.22 19.59 10.57
C GLY A 395 6.70 19.24 10.81
N ARG A 396 7.60 19.33 9.83
CA ARG A 396 9.04 19.09 10.03
C ARG A 396 9.96 20.17 9.42
N SER A 397 10.33 21.14 10.25
CA SER A 397 11.49 22.03 10.08
C SER A 397 12.74 21.56 10.86
N HIS A 398 12.63 20.52 11.70
CA HIS A 398 13.72 20.06 12.56
C HIS A 398 14.05 18.58 12.38
N VAL A 399 15.36 18.29 12.45
CA VAL A 399 15.96 16.95 12.40
C VAL A 399 15.29 16.09 13.46
N THR A 400 14.46 15.15 13.02
CA THR A 400 14.14 14.00 13.88
C THR A 400 15.38 13.11 13.82
N PRO A 401 15.98 12.70 14.95
CA PRO A 401 16.98 11.64 14.92
C PRO A 401 16.35 10.49 14.13
N HIS A 402 17.12 9.86 13.24
CA HIS A 402 16.71 8.73 12.40
C HIS A 402 15.55 7.97 13.03
N LEU A 403 14.46 7.76 12.29
CA LEU A 403 13.42 6.82 12.71
C LEU A 403 14.06 5.42 12.71
N GLN A 404 14.81 5.12 13.76
CA GLN A 404 15.31 3.80 14.06
C GLN A 404 14.09 3.07 14.62
N LEU A 405 13.35 2.43 13.71
CA LEU A 405 12.49 1.34 14.12
C LEU A 405 13.36 0.42 15.00
N PRO A 406 12.91 0.06 16.22
CA PRO A 406 13.67 -0.85 17.08
C PRO A 406 14.08 -2.06 16.26
N ARG A 407 15.36 -2.47 16.33
CA ARG A 407 15.85 -3.62 15.53
C ARG A 407 14.94 -4.83 15.73
N GLU A 408 14.50 -5.06 16.96
CA GLU A 408 13.50 -6.08 17.29
C GLU A 408 12.20 -5.96 16.49
N LEU A 409 11.67 -4.76 16.27
CA LEU A 409 10.45 -4.57 15.47
C LEU A 409 10.68 -4.89 13.99
N VAL A 410 11.83 -4.47 13.45
CA VAL A 410 12.21 -4.75 12.05
C VAL A 410 12.43 -6.25 11.86
N ASP A 411 13.17 -6.88 12.78
CA ASP A 411 13.47 -8.30 12.77
C ASP A 411 12.19 -9.12 12.95
N ASN A 412 11.29 -8.71 13.84
CA ASN A 412 9.99 -9.37 14.04
C ASN A 412 9.10 -9.27 12.79
N LEU A 413 9.05 -8.10 12.13
CA LEU A 413 8.28 -7.93 10.89
C LEU A 413 8.88 -8.76 9.76
N GLN A 414 10.21 -8.84 9.67
CA GLN A 414 10.89 -9.62 8.65
C GLN A 414 10.75 -11.12 8.89
N GLN A 415 10.93 -11.60 10.13
CA GLN A 415 10.67 -12.98 10.52
C GLN A 415 9.21 -13.36 10.30
N ALA A 416 8.25 -12.48 10.62
CA ALA A 416 6.84 -12.73 10.33
C ALA A 416 6.60 -12.86 8.82
N THR A 417 7.24 -12.02 8.00
CA THR A 417 7.14 -12.09 6.54
C THR A 417 7.74 -13.39 5.99
N GLU A 418 8.90 -13.81 6.50
CA GLU A 418 9.58 -15.06 6.13
C GLU A 418 8.77 -16.29 6.58
N ALA A 419 8.23 -16.29 7.80
CA ALA A 419 7.37 -17.35 8.30
C ALA A 419 6.06 -17.47 7.50
N ILE A 420 5.42 -16.35 7.16
CA ILE A 420 4.23 -16.35 6.29
C ILE A 420 4.59 -16.91 4.91
N SER A 421 5.78 -16.58 4.38
CA SER A 421 6.26 -17.11 3.10
C SER A 421 6.42 -18.63 3.14
N ALA A 422 7.10 -19.16 4.16
CA ALA A 422 7.32 -20.59 4.33
C ALA A 422 6.01 -21.37 4.52
N VAL A 423 5.06 -20.85 5.31
CA VAL A 423 3.75 -21.47 5.49
C VAL A 423 2.94 -21.44 4.20
N THR A 424 3.04 -20.36 3.41
CA THR A 424 2.35 -20.28 2.11
C THR A 424 2.90 -21.31 1.13
N GLU A 425 4.22 -21.53 1.11
CA GLU A 425 4.87 -22.56 0.29
C GLU A 425 4.46 -23.98 0.74
N GLU A 426 4.40 -24.23 2.05
CA GLU A 426 3.96 -25.53 2.58
C GLU A 426 2.48 -25.84 2.26
N ILE A 427 1.62 -24.82 2.30
CA ILE A 427 0.20 -24.94 1.91
C ILE A 427 0.08 -25.21 0.40
N ALA A 428 0.86 -24.52 -0.43
CA ALA A 428 0.85 -24.74 -1.87
C ALA A 428 1.29 -26.17 -2.21
N HIS A 429 2.30 -26.70 -1.52
CA HIS A 429 2.78 -28.07 -1.74
C HIS A 429 1.76 -29.14 -1.31
N LYS A 430 1.01 -28.91 -0.23
CA LYS A 430 -0.05 -29.82 0.22
C LYS A 430 -1.35 -29.75 -0.60
N GLN A 431 -1.49 -28.75 -1.47
CA GLN A 431 -2.63 -28.64 -2.40
C GLN A 431 -2.33 -29.22 -3.78
N SER A 432 -1.05 -29.49 -4.10
CA SER A 432 -0.63 -30.15 -5.32
C SER A 432 -0.47 -31.68 -5.19
N ASP A 433 -0.45 -32.18 -3.96
CA ASP A 433 -0.53 -33.60 -3.60
C ASP A 433 -1.98 -34.01 -3.29
#